data_AF-A0A067EQD1-F1
#
_entry.id   AF-A0A067EQD1-F1
#
_cell.length_a   1.000
_cell.length_b   1.000
_cell.length_c   1.000
_cell.angle_alpha   90.00
_cell.angle_beta   90.00
_cell.angle_gamma   90.00
#
_symmetry.space_group_name_H-M   'P 1'
#
loop_
_entity.id
_entity.type
_entity.pdbx_description
1 polymer ?
#
loop_
_entity_poly.entity_id
_entity_poly.type
_entity_poly.pdbx_seq_one_letter_code
_entity_poly.pdbx_strand_id
1 'polypeptide(L)'
;MPDMLTLLRQWPYFDWMKIIFSVIEIQVEALYFYAPVINDERKCFDMHQQFLENAFVLGFFLICIHMVIFLSYKNPLGFVINFLIYYSILAMAGIILLEKQGYPIFFDPMKYFKILLCIRYLARIISIYSLFSKAVRSSTELSEAKWVKIAVNLYLYLQAANVFGGLWYFMAIERVIECWTKACINHTGQHCHFSCRVNLEEDRTYINGFCPTKIRNTTIHDFGIFHGALESGIVEGTSILQKLLHCFVWGLQNLSNLGHDLQSGSDVWENIFVILVVSSGFLFFALLIGNMQIYLQSRTVRLKEMTVKPREIEEWKPFQNLSANLQQEMKKYKPYIRRKTNHIDIENLLNNIPKELGKKIKRELCWHLLKKVHEFRMLKEETLDALCDCVKPTFFTEHAHIIREGDPIDELIFVMQGNLWTYSFNDLTNGSTRKRDHLEDSDFYGAELVDWALRDCSLFEFSKSTKTIEALTNIEAFTLMADDLKIVFNEKMNQAALVIQLAWRHYTR
;
A
#
# COMPACT_ATOMS: atom_id res chain seq x y z
N MET A 1 -31.60 -23.64 -6.28
CA MET A 1 -30.70 -23.08 -5.25
C MET A 1 -29.40 -22.72 -5.94
N PRO A 2 -28.86 -21.50 -5.79
CA PRO A 2 -27.50 -21.24 -6.24
C PRO A 2 -26.57 -22.20 -5.50
N ASP A 3 -25.67 -22.86 -6.23
CA ASP A 3 -24.62 -23.69 -5.61
C ASP A 3 -23.92 -22.88 -4.52
N MET A 4 -23.69 -23.47 -3.35
CA MET A 4 -23.03 -22.82 -2.21
C MET A 4 -21.72 -22.12 -2.60
N LEU A 5 -21.00 -22.67 -3.60
CA LEU A 5 -19.82 -22.08 -4.22
C LEU A 5 -20.07 -20.76 -4.95
N THR A 6 -21.23 -20.59 -5.59
CA THR A 6 -21.61 -19.34 -6.28
C THR A 6 -21.93 -18.22 -5.29
N LEU A 7 -22.56 -18.55 -4.16
CA LEU A 7 -22.82 -17.61 -3.05
C LEU A 7 -21.51 -17.18 -2.36
N LEU A 8 -20.59 -18.13 -2.11
CA LEU A 8 -19.26 -17.84 -1.55
C LEU A 8 -18.40 -16.98 -2.48
N ARG A 9 -18.55 -17.11 -3.81
CA ARG A 9 -17.78 -16.32 -4.78
C ARG A 9 -18.21 -14.85 -4.84
N GLN A 10 -19.47 -14.57 -4.52
CA GLN A 10 -20.01 -13.21 -4.49
C GLN A 10 -19.68 -12.47 -3.18
N TRP A 11 -19.10 -13.17 -2.20
CA TRP A 11 -18.70 -12.55 -0.95
C TRP A 11 -17.48 -11.64 -1.13
N PRO A 12 -17.56 -10.37 -0.68
CA PRO A 12 -16.46 -9.41 -0.81
C PRO A 12 -15.20 -9.80 -0.01
N TYR A 13 -15.33 -10.71 0.96
CA TYR A 13 -14.23 -11.20 1.80
C TYR A 13 -13.62 -12.53 1.32
N PHE A 14 -14.07 -13.09 0.21
CA PHE A 14 -13.66 -14.43 -0.23
C PHE A 14 -12.16 -14.51 -0.56
N ASP A 15 -11.59 -13.46 -1.15
CA ASP A 15 -10.14 -13.41 -1.43
C ASP A 15 -9.30 -13.22 -0.15
N TRP A 16 -9.84 -12.54 0.86
CA TRP A 16 -9.20 -12.42 2.18
C TRP A 16 -9.16 -13.74 2.93
N MET A 17 -10.25 -14.51 2.89
CA MET A 17 -10.25 -15.86 3.46
C MET A 17 -9.17 -16.74 2.82
N LYS A 18 -8.99 -16.70 1.50
CA LYS A 18 -7.93 -17.44 0.81
C LYS A 18 -6.54 -17.06 1.29
N ILE A 19 -6.28 -15.77 1.47
CA ILE A 19 -5.00 -15.28 1.97
C ILE A 19 -4.76 -15.81 3.38
N ILE A 20 -5.75 -15.71 4.28
CA ILE A 20 -5.64 -16.20 5.66
C ILE A 20 -5.36 -17.70 5.70
N PHE A 21 -6.13 -18.51 4.95
CA PHE A 21 -5.88 -19.95 4.86
C PHE A 21 -4.48 -20.27 4.34
N SER A 22 -4.03 -19.57 3.30
CA SER A 22 -2.69 -19.76 2.75
C SER A 22 -1.58 -19.40 3.73
N VAL A 23 -1.78 -18.38 4.57
CA VAL A 23 -0.85 -18.00 5.66
C VAL A 23 -0.78 -19.10 6.72
N ILE A 24 -1.92 -19.65 7.14
CA ILE A 24 -1.98 -20.76 8.11
C ILE A 24 -1.26 -22.00 7.56
N GLU A 25 -1.50 -22.34 6.29
CA GLU A 25 -0.85 -23.46 5.62
C GLU A 25 0.68 -23.31 5.61
N ILE A 26 1.18 -22.11 5.30
CA ILE A 26 2.62 -21.82 5.32
C ILE A 26 3.24 -22.04 6.71
N GLN A 27 2.53 -21.64 7.78
CA GLN A 27 3.02 -21.86 9.14
C GLN A 27 3.08 -23.35 9.49
N VAL A 28 2.05 -24.11 9.10
CA VAL A 28 2.03 -25.58 9.27
C VAL A 28 3.12 -26.26 8.45
N GLU A 29 3.46 -25.72 7.28
CA GLU A 29 4.56 -26.24 6.44
C GLU A 29 5.94 -26.01 7.08
N ALA A 30 6.17 -24.85 7.69
CA ALA A 30 7.43 -24.56 8.39
C ALA A 30 7.69 -25.52 9.56
N LEU A 31 6.64 -26.07 10.17
CA LEU A 31 6.73 -27.03 11.26
C LEU A 31 7.41 -28.35 10.86
N TYR A 32 7.34 -28.76 9.58
CA TYR A 32 7.96 -30.00 9.10
C TYR A 32 9.50 -29.97 9.15
N PHE A 33 10.13 -28.79 9.11
CA PHE A 33 11.58 -28.66 9.28
C PHE A 33 12.06 -29.14 10.65
N TYR A 34 11.19 -29.15 11.66
CA TYR A 34 11.52 -29.52 13.04
C TYR A 34 11.14 -30.97 13.39
N ALA A 35 10.62 -31.73 12.43
CA ALA A 35 10.31 -33.15 12.57
C ALA A 35 11.54 -34.04 12.88
N PRO A 36 12.71 -33.87 12.23
CA PRO A 36 13.89 -34.67 12.54
C PRO A 36 14.45 -34.36 13.94
N VAL A 37 14.88 -35.40 14.65
CA VAL A 37 15.49 -35.33 15.99
C VAL A 37 16.65 -36.31 16.06
N ILE A 38 17.70 -35.97 16.83
CA ILE A 38 18.80 -36.89 17.11
C ILE A 38 18.83 -37.26 18.58
N ASN A 39 19.27 -38.48 18.87
CA ASN A 39 19.68 -38.91 20.20
C ASN A 39 21.21 -39.07 20.17
N ASP A 40 21.89 -38.11 20.79
CA ASP A 40 23.35 -38.08 20.79
C ASP A 40 23.97 -39.19 21.66
N GLU A 41 23.28 -39.65 22.71
CA GLU A 41 23.76 -40.74 23.57
C GLU A 41 23.76 -42.09 22.83
N ARG A 42 22.67 -42.39 22.12
CA ARG A 42 22.51 -43.64 21.35
C ARG A 42 23.12 -43.55 19.95
N LYS A 43 23.59 -42.36 19.53
CA LYS A 43 24.03 -42.05 18.17
C LYS A 43 23.02 -42.56 17.14
N CYS A 44 21.79 -42.09 17.30
CA CYS A 44 20.69 -42.45 16.42
C CYS A 44 19.83 -41.24 16.07
N PHE A 45 19.12 -41.36 14.96
CA PHE A 45 18.22 -40.40 14.38
C PHE A 45 16.80 -40.96 14.45
N ASP A 46 15.83 -40.09 14.71
CA ASP A 46 14.42 -40.42 14.64
C ASP A 46 13.63 -39.25 14.07
N MET A 47 12.45 -39.57 13.55
CA MET A 47 11.47 -38.56 13.19
C MET A 47 10.34 -38.60 14.23
N HIS A 48 9.88 -37.43 14.67
CA HIS A 48 8.79 -37.36 15.64
C HIS A 48 7.46 -37.79 15.01
N GLN A 49 7.21 -39.10 14.93
CA GLN A 49 6.16 -39.70 14.10
C GLN A 49 4.75 -39.22 14.45
N GLN A 50 4.42 -39.14 15.74
CA GLN A 50 3.10 -38.65 16.19
C GLN A 50 2.85 -37.21 15.70
N PHE A 51 3.90 -36.40 15.63
CA PHE A 51 3.82 -35.04 15.15
C PHE A 51 3.69 -34.99 13.62
N LEU A 52 4.48 -35.80 12.90
CA LEU A 52 4.35 -35.93 11.45
C LEU A 52 2.96 -36.40 11.03
N GLU A 53 2.38 -37.37 11.72
CA GLU A 53 1.02 -37.86 11.45
C GLU A 53 -0.02 -36.76 11.69
N ASN A 54 0.04 -36.09 12.84
CA ASN A 54 -0.88 -35.00 13.17
C ASN A 54 -0.74 -33.82 12.19
N ALA A 55 0.49 -33.43 11.85
CA ALA A 55 0.78 -32.36 10.90
C ALA A 55 0.34 -32.75 9.48
N PHE A 56 0.49 -34.01 9.09
CA PHE A 56 0.04 -34.53 7.80
C PHE A 56 -1.47 -34.51 7.69
N VAL A 57 -2.20 -34.99 8.71
CA VAL A 57 -3.66 -34.95 8.77
C VAL A 57 -4.15 -33.51 8.69
N LEU A 58 -3.61 -32.61 9.52
CA LEU A 58 -3.96 -31.19 9.50
C LEU A 58 -3.68 -30.56 8.13
N GLY A 59 -2.51 -30.85 7.55
CA GLY A 59 -2.15 -30.41 6.21
C GLY A 59 -3.16 -30.88 5.17
N PHE A 60 -3.46 -32.19 5.14
CA PHE A 60 -4.42 -32.77 4.21
C PHE A 60 -5.80 -32.08 4.30
N PHE A 61 -6.33 -31.86 5.51
CA PHE A 61 -7.58 -31.11 5.70
C PHE A 61 -7.51 -29.69 5.15
N LEU A 62 -6.44 -28.95 5.44
CA LEU A 62 -6.24 -27.59 4.93
C LEU A 62 -6.18 -27.57 3.40
N ILE A 63 -5.53 -28.57 2.79
CA ILE A 63 -5.40 -28.70 1.33
C ILE A 63 -6.75 -29.07 0.69
N CYS A 64 -7.56 -29.93 1.31
CA CYS A 64 -8.91 -30.20 0.83
C CYS A 64 -9.76 -28.92 0.81
N ILE A 65 -9.68 -28.13 1.88
CA ILE A 65 -10.33 -26.81 1.95
C ILE A 65 -9.78 -25.90 0.84
N HIS A 66 -8.45 -25.84 0.68
CA HIS A 66 -7.78 -25.06 -0.35
C HIS A 66 -8.25 -25.44 -1.76
N MET A 67 -8.36 -26.75 -2.06
CA MET A 67 -8.84 -27.27 -3.34
C MET A 67 -10.29 -26.87 -3.63
N VAL A 68 -11.19 -27.01 -2.65
CA VAL A 68 -12.59 -26.58 -2.81
C VAL A 68 -12.67 -25.07 -3.10
N ILE A 69 -11.82 -24.28 -2.45
CA ILE A 69 -11.78 -22.83 -2.63
C ILE A 69 -11.11 -22.42 -3.97
N PHE A 70 -10.10 -23.17 -4.43
CA PHE A 70 -9.28 -22.82 -5.61
C PHE A 70 -9.67 -23.49 -6.93
N LEU A 71 -10.47 -24.57 -6.91
CA LEU A 71 -11.09 -25.16 -8.12
C LEU A 71 -11.97 -24.14 -8.90
N SER A 72 -12.26 -22.98 -8.30
CA SER A 72 -12.95 -21.85 -8.94
C SER A 72 -12.05 -20.95 -9.82
N TYR A 73 -10.75 -21.25 -9.98
CA TYR A 73 -9.79 -20.37 -10.65
C TYR A 73 -9.42 -20.82 -12.08
N LYS A 74 -9.58 -19.93 -13.08
CA LYS A 74 -9.22 -20.12 -14.50
C LYS A 74 -7.80 -19.61 -14.85
N ASN A 75 -6.87 -19.49 -13.89
CA ASN A 75 -5.50 -19.04 -14.20
C ASN A 75 -4.53 -20.23 -14.33
N PRO A 76 -3.84 -20.39 -15.47
CA PRO A 76 -2.89 -21.49 -15.68
C PRO A 76 -1.75 -21.49 -14.65
N LEU A 77 -1.27 -20.32 -14.20
CA LEU A 77 -0.19 -20.25 -13.21
C LEU A 77 -0.62 -20.79 -11.84
N GLY A 78 -1.85 -20.47 -11.42
CA GLY A 78 -2.41 -20.99 -10.17
C GLY A 78 -2.63 -22.50 -10.21
N PHE A 79 -2.99 -23.06 -11.37
CA PHE A 79 -3.12 -24.50 -11.55
C PHE A 79 -1.79 -25.22 -11.38
N VAL A 80 -0.72 -24.72 -11.99
CA VAL A 80 0.63 -25.30 -11.85
C VAL A 80 1.12 -25.23 -10.40
N ILE A 81 0.92 -24.10 -9.73
CA ILE A 81 1.29 -23.92 -8.31
C ILE A 81 0.55 -24.94 -7.43
N ASN A 82 -0.76 -25.10 -7.62
CA ASN A 82 -1.55 -26.07 -6.86
C ASN A 82 -1.14 -27.52 -7.15
N PHE A 83 -0.78 -27.82 -8.39
CA PHE A 83 -0.25 -29.14 -8.76
C PHE A 83 1.09 -29.43 -8.06
N LEU A 84 2.01 -28.46 -8.01
CA LEU A 84 3.29 -28.60 -7.30
C LEU A 84 3.08 -28.86 -5.80
N ILE A 85 2.14 -28.12 -5.18
CA ILE A 85 1.76 -28.32 -3.79
C ILE A 85 1.22 -29.74 -3.58
N TYR A 86 0.28 -30.18 -4.42
CA TYR A 86 -0.32 -31.51 -4.36
C TYR A 86 0.70 -32.63 -4.48
N TYR A 87 1.54 -32.56 -5.51
CA TYR A 87 2.61 -33.53 -5.74
C TYR A 87 3.55 -33.62 -4.54
N SER A 88 3.87 -32.47 -3.93
CA SER A 88 4.71 -32.40 -2.74
C SER A 88 4.09 -33.12 -1.53
N ILE A 89 2.78 -33.05 -1.32
CA ILE A 89 2.12 -33.77 -0.22
C ILE A 89 2.14 -35.28 -0.46
N LEU A 90 1.86 -35.70 -1.70
CA LEU A 90 1.85 -37.11 -2.07
C LEU A 90 3.24 -37.72 -1.89
N ALA A 91 4.28 -37.00 -2.32
CA ALA A 91 5.66 -37.44 -2.13
C ALA A 91 6.07 -37.46 -0.64
N MET A 92 5.63 -36.51 0.20
CA MET A 92 5.84 -36.61 1.66
C MET A 92 5.11 -37.80 2.29
N ALA A 93 3.87 -38.08 1.86
CA ALA A 93 3.12 -39.25 2.33
C ALA A 93 3.87 -40.55 1.99
N GLY A 94 4.42 -40.64 0.77
CA GLY A 94 5.27 -41.76 0.35
C GLY A 94 6.51 -41.94 1.23
N ILE A 95 7.20 -40.84 1.57
CA ILE A 95 8.38 -40.89 2.45
C ILE A 95 8.01 -41.38 3.85
N ILE A 96 6.92 -40.88 4.44
CA ILE A 96 6.44 -41.31 5.76
C ILE A 96 6.05 -42.79 5.76
N LEU A 97 5.42 -43.28 4.68
CA LEU A 97 5.05 -44.69 4.54
C LEU A 97 6.27 -45.61 4.40
N LEU A 98 7.27 -45.20 3.61
CA LEU A 98 8.54 -45.93 3.48
C LEU A 98 9.30 -45.99 4.81
N GLU A 99 9.27 -44.90 5.58
CA GLU A 99 9.85 -44.83 6.93
C GLU A 99 9.21 -45.86 7.87
N LYS A 100 7.87 -45.96 7.87
CA LYS A 100 7.12 -46.95 8.67
C LYS A 100 7.46 -48.40 8.32
N GLN A 101 7.82 -48.67 7.07
CA GLN A 101 8.17 -50.01 6.60
C GLN A 101 9.61 -50.41 6.92
N GLY A 102 10.41 -49.53 7.53
CA GLY A 102 11.78 -49.87 7.98
C GLY A 102 12.79 -50.06 6.84
N TYR A 103 12.54 -49.48 5.66
CA TYR A 103 13.46 -49.60 4.53
C TYR A 103 14.80 -48.87 4.80
N PRO A 104 15.95 -49.51 4.53
CA PRO A 104 17.27 -49.03 4.94
C PRO A 104 17.89 -48.10 3.88
N ILE A 105 17.32 -46.92 3.64
CA ILE A 105 17.92 -45.93 2.72
C ILE A 105 17.63 -44.53 3.26
N PHE A 106 18.35 -44.10 4.30
CA PHE A 106 17.94 -42.91 5.08
C PHE A 106 18.60 -41.59 4.69
N PHE A 107 19.62 -41.58 3.84
CA PHE A 107 20.35 -40.34 3.55
C PHE A 107 19.78 -39.55 2.35
N ASP A 108 19.35 -40.22 1.28
CA ASP A 108 18.81 -39.56 0.10
C ASP A 108 17.36 -39.05 0.26
N PRO A 109 16.41 -39.77 0.89
CA PRO A 109 15.04 -39.29 1.07
C PRO A 109 14.92 -38.02 1.91
N MET A 110 15.79 -37.82 2.89
CA MET A 110 15.80 -36.63 3.73
C MET A 110 16.21 -35.38 2.94
N LYS A 111 17.14 -35.52 1.98
CA LYS A 111 17.51 -34.47 1.03
C LYS A 111 16.35 -34.14 0.10
N TYR A 112 15.69 -35.17 -0.47
CA TYR A 112 14.50 -34.97 -1.28
C TYR A 112 13.36 -34.31 -0.49
N PHE A 113 13.14 -34.72 0.75
CA PHE A 113 12.14 -34.15 1.65
C PHE A 113 12.37 -32.64 1.88
N LYS A 114 13.61 -32.25 2.21
CA LYS A 114 14.01 -30.83 2.35
C LYS A 114 13.74 -30.03 1.07
N ILE A 115 14.16 -30.55 -0.09
CA ILE A 115 13.95 -29.88 -1.39
C ILE A 115 12.46 -29.70 -1.67
N LEU A 116 11.66 -30.73 -1.38
CA LEU A 116 10.23 -30.72 -1.58
C LEU A 116 9.52 -29.69 -0.68
N LEU A 117 9.94 -29.59 0.60
CA LEU A 117 9.48 -28.55 1.51
C LEU A 117 9.80 -27.15 0.98
N CYS A 118 11.02 -26.92 0.49
CA CYS A 118 11.42 -25.64 -0.10
C CYS A 118 10.58 -25.27 -1.33
N ILE A 119 10.37 -26.21 -2.26
CA ILE A 119 9.56 -25.99 -3.47
C ILE A 119 8.12 -25.66 -3.09
N ARG A 120 7.53 -26.45 -2.18
CA ARG A 120 6.17 -26.24 -1.69
C ARG A 120 6.01 -24.87 -1.05
N TYR A 121 6.95 -24.49 -0.20
CA TYR A 121 6.97 -23.21 0.47
C TYR A 121 7.06 -22.02 -0.50
N LEU A 122 7.96 -22.08 -1.49
CA LEU A 122 8.09 -21.05 -2.53
C LEU A 122 6.82 -20.93 -3.37
N ALA A 123 6.23 -22.05 -3.77
CA ALA A 123 4.98 -22.08 -4.53
C ALA A 123 3.84 -21.39 -3.75
N ARG A 124 3.77 -21.59 -2.43
CA ARG A 124 2.80 -20.94 -1.54
C ARG A 124 3.02 -19.43 -1.41
N ILE A 125 4.26 -18.97 -1.24
CA ILE A 125 4.56 -17.52 -1.21
C ILE A 125 4.11 -16.85 -2.50
N ILE A 126 4.40 -17.45 -3.66
CA ILE A 126 3.98 -16.92 -4.96
C ILE A 126 2.45 -16.85 -5.04
N SER A 127 1.75 -17.87 -4.54
CA SER A 127 0.28 -17.88 -4.46
C SER A 127 -0.26 -16.74 -3.59
N ILE A 128 0.30 -16.56 -2.38
CA ILE A 128 -0.11 -15.47 -1.47
C ILE A 128 0.13 -14.11 -2.11
N TYR A 129 1.31 -13.89 -2.70
CA TYR A 129 1.61 -12.63 -3.37
C TYR A 129 0.65 -12.35 -4.53
N SER A 130 0.33 -13.36 -5.33
CA SER A 130 -0.65 -13.27 -6.42
C SER A 130 -2.05 -12.92 -5.92
N LEU A 131 -2.54 -13.63 -4.89
CA LEU A 131 -3.84 -13.33 -4.28
C LEU A 131 -3.88 -11.95 -3.65
N PHE A 132 -2.85 -11.60 -2.90
CA PHE A 132 -2.74 -10.34 -2.19
C PHE A 132 -2.70 -9.16 -3.17
N SER A 133 -1.85 -9.24 -4.21
CA SER A 133 -1.78 -8.20 -5.24
C SER A 133 -3.12 -8.02 -5.97
N LYS A 134 -3.88 -9.09 -6.19
CA LYS A 134 -5.23 -9.02 -6.74
C LYS A 134 -6.22 -8.36 -5.79
N ALA A 135 -6.22 -8.74 -4.51
CA ALA A 135 -7.10 -8.18 -3.48
C ALA A 135 -6.84 -6.68 -3.27
N VAL A 136 -5.57 -6.26 -3.31
CA VAL A 136 -5.21 -4.83 -3.24
C VAL A 136 -5.66 -4.07 -4.48
N ARG A 137 -5.57 -4.67 -5.68
CA ARG A 137 -6.05 -4.01 -6.92
C ARG A 137 -7.57 -3.83 -6.96
N SER A 138 -8.34 -4.70 -6.30
CA SER A 138 -9.80 -4.60 -6.29
C SER A 138 -10.35 -3.61 -5.25
N SER A 139 -9.52 -3.15 -4.30
CA SER A 139 -9.93 -2.18 -3.27
C SER A 139 -9.19 -0.86 -3.45
N THR A 140 -9.91 0.18 -3.86
CA THR A 140 -9.36 1.53 -4.06
C THR A 140 -8.76 2.09 -2.76
N GLU A 141 -9.48 2.00 -1.64
CA GLU A 141 -9.02 2.45 -0.32
C GLU A 141 -7.71 1.77 0.12
N LEU A 142 -7.58 0.47 -0.14
CA LEU A 142 -6.42 -0.30 0.28
C LEU A 142 -5.22 -0.13 -0.67
N SER A 143 -5.48 0.13 -1.94
CA SER A 143 -4.44 0.42 -2.94
C SER A 143 -3.69 1.73 -2.64
N GLU A 144 -4.39 2.70 -2.04
CA GLU A 144 -3.84 3.99 -1.64
C GLU A 144 -3.14 3.93 -0.26
N ALA A 145 -3.47 2.91 0.54
CA ALA A 145 -2.93 2.71 1.86
C ALA A 145 -1.44 2.28 1.84
N LYS A 146 -0.54 3.26 1.92
CA LYS A 146 0.93 3.04 1.90
C LYS A 146 1.44 2.06 2.97
N TRP A 147 0.76 1.93 4.11
CA TRP A 147 1.14 0.99 5.19
C TRP A 147 1.00 -0.48 4.79
N VAL A 148 0.13 -0.78 3.82
CA VAL A 148 -0.13 -2.14 3.34
C VAL A 148 1.12 -2.77 2.74
N LYS A 149 1.90 -1.99 1.98
CA LYS A 149 3.19 -2.43 1.42
C LYS A 149 4.21 -2.76 2.53
N ILE A 150 4.24 -1.97 3.59
CA ILE A 150 5.12 -2.20 4.75
C ILE A 150 4.72 -3.49 5.45
N ALA A 151 3.42 -3.70 5.71
CA ALA A 151 2.93 -4.90 6.37
C ALA A 151 3.26 -6.18 5.58
N VAL A 152 3.12 -6.15 4.26
CA VAL A 152 3.47 -7.29 3.39
C VAL A 152 4.96 -7.58 3.41
N ASN A 153 5.80 -6.56 3.27
CA ASN A 153 7.24 -6.75 3.29
C ASN A 153 7.72 -7.24 4.67
N LEU A 154 7.13 -6.74 5.75
CA LEU A 154 7.40 -7.22 7.10
C LEU A 154 7.00 -8.67 7.25
N TYR A 155 5.81 -9.04 6.79
CA TYR A 155 5.38 -10.43 6.79
C TYR A 155 6.36 -11.33 6.00
N LEU A 156 6.73 -10.96 4.77
CA LEU A 156 7.68 -11.73 3.95
C LEU A 156 9.05 -11.86 4.63
N TYR A 157 9.54 -10.80 5.28
CA TYR A 157 10.79 -10.82 6.04
C TYR A 157 10.72 -11.77 7.24
N LEU A 158 9.66 -11.69 8.06
CA LEU A 158 9.47 -12.60 9.21
C LEU A 158 9.34 -14.06 8.74
N GLN A 159 8.65 -14.28 7.62
CA GLN A 159 8.44 -15.61 7.07
C GLN A 159 9.74 -16.19 6.51
N ALA A 160 10.59 -15.37 5.87
CA ALA A 160 11.93 -15.77 5.45
C ALA A 160 12.80 -16.15 6.66
N ALA A 161 12.76 -15.37 7.75
CA ALA A 161 13.52 -15.70 8.97
C ALA A 161 13.13 -17.05 9.56
N ASN A 162 11.83 -17.36 9.59
CA ASN A 162 11.33 -18.66 10.07
C ASN A 162 11.84 -19.83 9.22
N VAL A 163 11.88 -19.67 7.88
CA VAL A 163 12.40 -20.72 6.98
C VAL A 163 13.89 -20.90 7.09
N PHE A 164 14.67 -19.82 7.06
CA PHE A 164 16.12 -19.94 7.18
C PHE A 164 16.51 -20.54 8.54
N GLY A 165 15.79 -20.20 9.60
CA GLY A 165 15.91 -20.86 10.90
C GLY A 165 15.59 -22.36 10.86
N GLY A 166 14.46 -22.74 10.26
CA GLY A 166 14.08 -24.15 10.11
C GLY A 166 15.07 -24.95 9.24
N LEU A 167 15.55 -24.36 8.14
CA LEU A 167 16.58 -24.95 7.29
C LEU A 167 17.90 -25.11 8.02
N TRP A 168 18.29 -24.13 8.84
CA TRP A 168 19.48 -24.22 9.67
C TRP A 168 19.39 -25.39 10.66
N TYR A 169 18.26 -25.55 11.35
CA TYR A 169 18.00 -26.70 12.22
C TYR A 169 18.06 -28.03 11.47
N PHE A 170 17.37 -28.12 10.33
CA PHE A 170 17.29 -29.34 9.54
C PHE A 170 18.68 -29.74 9.01
N MET A 171 19.43 -28.77 8.48
CA MET A 171 20.79 -28.98 7.98
C MET A 171 21.76 -29.32 9.11
N ALA A 172 21.59 -28.79 10.33
CA ALA A 172 22.42 -29.19 11.46
C ALA A 172 22.33 -30.71 11.73
N ILE A 173 21.11 -31.27 11.67
CA ILE A 173 20.90 -32.72 11.83
C ILE A 173 21.49 -33.49 10.65
N GLU A 174 21.30 -33.01 9.41
CA GLU A 174 21.90 -33.61 8.22
C GLU A 174 23.42 -33.71 8.33
N ARG A 175 24.07 -32.66 8.85
CA ARG A 175 25.54 -32.60 9.04
C ARG A 175 26.03 -33.57 10.11
N VAL A 176 25.27 -33.74 11.20
CA VAL A 176 25.58 -34.76 12.22
C VAL A 176 25.48 -36.17 11.62
N ILE A 177 24.43 -36.46 10.86
CA ILE A 177 24.23 -37.77 10.23
C ILE A 177 25.31 -38.05 9.17
N GLU A 178 25.71 -37.03 8.39
CA GLU A 178 26.86 -37.12 7.47
C GLU A 178 28.14 -37.50 8.22
N CYS A 179 28.41 -36.84 9.35
CA CYS A 179 29.58 -37.13 10.17
C CYS A 179 29.54 -38.56 10.71
N TRP A 180 28.41 -38.98 11.29
CA TRP A 180 28.23 -40.34 11.82
C TRP A 180 28.41 -41.40 10.74
N THR A 181 27.87 -41.16 9.54
CA THR A 181 28.00 -42.07 8.40
C THR A 181 29.46 -42.20 7.97
N LYS A 182 30.19 -41.09 7.87
CA LYS A 182 31.64 -41.12 7.56
C LYS A 182 32.44 -41.84 8.64
N ALA A 183 32.16 -41.58 9.91
CA ALA A 183 32.83 -42.22 11.04
C ALA A 183 32.60 -43.74 11.04
N CYS A 184 31.37 -44.18 10.77
CA CYS A 184 31.05 -45.60 10.64
C CYS A 184 31.80 -46.25 9.48
N ILE A 185 31.72 -45.70 8.26
CA ILE A 185 32.38 -46.29 7.08
C ILE A 185 33.89 -46.42 7.33
N ASN A 186 34.49 -45.44 7.99
CA ASN A 186 35.91 -45.47 8.33
C ASN A 186 36.26 -46.54 9.38
N HIS A 187 35.34 -46.90 10.26
CA HIS A 187 35.56 -47.89 11.32
C HIS A 187 35.20 -49.33 10.91
N THR A 188 34.05 -49.52 10.26
CA THR A 188 33.49 -50.85 9.94
C THR A 188 33.71 -51.26 8.47
N GLY A 189 34.03 -50.30 7.59
CA GLY A 189 34.11 -50.53 6.15
C GLY A 189 32.75 -50.71 5.46
N GLN A 190 31.63 -50.53 6.17
CA GLN A 190 30.27 -50.71 5.65
C GLN A 190 29.36 -49.52 6.02
N HIS A 191 28.18 -49.45 5.38
CA HIS A 191 27.18 -48.45 5.72
C HIS A 191 26.43 -48.83 7.01
N CYS A 192 26.51 -47.98 8.04
CA CYS A 192 25.72 -48.15 9.26
C CYS A 192 24.30 -47.61 9.11
N HIS A 193 23.37 -48.24 9.82
CA HIS A 193 22.02 -47.76 9.99
C HIS A 193 21.88 -46.94 11.28
N PHE A 194 21.41 -45.69 11.17
CA PHE A 194 21.33 -44.77 12.31
C PHE A 194 19.92 -44.59 12.89
N SER A 195 18.90 -45.37 12.54
CA SER A 195 17.56 -45.14 13.12
C SER A 195 17.42 -45.64 14.56
N CYS A 196 16.77 -44.84 15.42
CA CYS A 196 16.54 -45.16 16.83
C CYS A 196 15.54 -46.31 17.06
N ARG A 197 14.87 -46.79 16.01
CA ARG A 197 13.84 -47.85 16.10
C ARG A 197 14.43 -49.25 16.05
N VAL A 198 15.64 -49.38 15.55
CA VAL A 198 16.37 -50.64 15.54
C VAL A 198 17.19 -50.68 16.83
N ASN A 199 16.89 -51.64 17.70
CA ASN A 199 17.74 -51.92 18.86
C ASN A 199 19.05 -52.50 18.33
N LEU A 200 20.07 -51.65 18.25
CA LEU A 200 21.42 -52.05 17.90
C LEU A 200 22.17 -52.18 19.21
N GLU A 201 22.51 -53.41 19.58
CA GLU A 201 23.35 -53.73 20.75
C GLU A 201 24.83 -53.32 20.56
N GLU A 202 25.17 -52.75 19.41
CA GLU A 202 26.52 -52.28 19.10
C GLU A 202 26.89 -51.00 19.86
N ASP A 203 28.05 -51.04 20.51
CA ASP A 203 28.67 -49.87 21.13
C ASP A 203 29.15 -48.87 20.04
N ARG A 204 28.52 -47.71 20.01
CA ARG A 204 28.79 -46.60 19.05
C ARG A 204 29.65 -45.49 19.63
N THR A 205 30.24 -45.70 20.80
CA THR A 205 31.06 -44.68 21.48
C THR A 205 32.22 -44.18 20.62
N TYR A 206 32.73 -45.00 19.70
CA TYR A 206 33.79 -44.60 18.75
C TYR A 206 33.42 -43.36 17.92
N ILE A 207 32.12 -43.13 17.64
CA ILE A 207 31.65 -41.97 16.86
C ILE A 207 31.97 -40.66 17.58
N ASN A 208 32.00 -40.62 18.92
CA ASN A 208 32.34 -39.42 19.68
C ASN A 208 33.76 -38.91 19.37
N GLY A 209 34.68 -39.82 19.06
CA GLY A 209 36.05 -39.47 18.68
C GLY A 209 36.16 -38.80 17.30
N PHE A 210 35.19 -39.02 16.42
CA PHE A 210 35.16 -38.44 15.06
C PHE A 210 34.21 -37.25 14.94
N CYS A 211 33.14 -37.23 15.74
CA CYS A 211 32.04 -36.28 15.63
C CYS A 211 31.70 -35.66 17.00
N PRO A 212 32.55 -34.79 17.55
CA PRO A 212 32.28 -34.11 18.81
C PRO A 212 31.19 -33.04 18.63
N THR A 213 29.96 -33.36 19.03
CA THR A 213 28.79 -32.48 18.86
C THR A 213 28.72 -31.36 19.90
N LYS A 214 29.20 -31.60 21.13
CA LYS A 214 29.10 -30.66 22.27
C LYS A 214 30.35 -29.81 22.51
N ILE A 215 31.49 -30.16 21.93
CA ILE A 215 32.75 -29.44 22.09
C ILE A 215 33.24 -29.05 20.71
N ARG A 216 33.44 -27.74 20.46
CA ARG A 216 34.01 -27.28 19.20
C ARG A 216 35.46 -27.74 19.11
N ASN A 217 35.72 -28.71 18.24
CA ASN A 217 37.07 -29.19 17.97
C ASN A 217 37.36 -29.13 16.47
N THR A 218 37.86 -27.98 16.02
CA THR A 218 38.14 -27.69 14.61
C THR A 218 39.22 -28.59 14.00
N THR A 219 40.01 -29.29 14.81
CA THR A 219 41.03 -30.22 14.30
C THR A 219 40.47 -31.61 13.97
N ILE A 220 39.27 -31.95 14.46
CA ILE A 220 38.64 -33.26 14.24
C ILE A 220 37.50 -33.14 13.21
N HIS A 221 36.49 -32.32 13.52
CA HIS A 221 35.38 -32.03 12.62
C HIS A 221 34.73 -30.71 12.98
N ASP A 222 34.65 -29.78 12.03
CA ASP A 222 34.00 -28.49 12.22
C ASP A 222 32.58 -28.51 11.66
N PHE A 223 31.60 -28.29 12.53
CA PHE A 223 30.19 -28.15 12.16
C PHE A 223 29.83 -26.73 11.70
N GLY A 224 30.79 -25.79 11.75
CA GLY A 224 30.64 -24.44 11.22
C GLY A 224 29.45 -23.70 11.81
N ILE A 225 28.63 -23.09 10.95
CA ILE A 225 27.44 -22.33 11.36
C ILE A 225 26.40 -23.17 12.14
N PHE A 226 26.43 -24.50 12.00
CA PHE A 226 25.47 -25.40 12.64
C PHE A 226 25.85 -25.74 14.07
N HIS A 227 27.08 -25.43 14.49
CA HIS A 227 27.57 -25.76 15.83
C HIS A 227 26.68 -25.19 16.94
N GLY A 228 26.15 -23.97 16.78
CA GLY A 228 25.25 -23.37 17.77
C GLY A 228 23.94 -24.16 18.01
N ALA A 229 23.46 -24.91 17.00
CA ALA A 229 22.30 -25.80 17.17
C ALA A 229 22.66 -27.05 17.99
N LEU A 230 23.91 -27.52 17.88
CA LEU A 230 24.40 -28.68 18.61
C LEU A 230 24.71 -28.33 20.06
N GLU A 231 25.42 -27.21 20.28
CA GLU A 231 25.80 -26.72 21.61
C GLU A 231 24.58 -26.39 22.47
N SER A 232 23.53 -25.82 21.87
CA SER A 232 22.26 -25.53 22.57
C SER A 232 21.45 -26.77 22.92
N GLY A 233 21.77 -27.95 22.37
CA GLY A 233 21.01 -29.18 22.54
C GLY A 233 19.62 -29.16 21.89
N ILE A 234 19.32 -28.17 21.04
CA ILE A 234 17.97 -28.00 20.48
C ILE A 234 17.58 -29.13 19.53
N VAL A 235 18.57 -29.75 18.88
CA VAL A 235 18.42 -30.92 17.99
C VAL A 235 18.09 -32.22 18.73
N GLU A 236 18.36 -32.28 20.05
CA GLU A 236 18.04 -33.39 20.94
C GLU A 236 16.68 -33.20 21.65
N GLY A 237 16.20 -31.95 21.74
CA GLY A 237 14.97 -31.60 22.46
C GLY A 237 13.69 -32.16 21.82
N THR A 238 12.63 -32.30 22.62
CA THR A 238 11.30 -32.77 22.15
C THR A 238 10.29 -31.63 21.95
N SER A 239 10.53 -30.45 22.54
CA SER A 239 9.64 -29.31 22.55
C SER A 239 9.67 -28.52 21.22
N ILE A 240 8.64 -28.69 20.40
CA ILE A 240 8.54 -28.06 19.07
C ILE A 240 8.52 -26.53 19.15
N LEU A 241 7.83 -25.97 20.14
CA LEU A 241 7.78 -24.51 20.32
C LEU A 241 9.16 -23.93 20.64
N GLN A 242 9.96 -24.62 21.44
CA GLN A 242 11.32 -24.19 21.76
C GLN A 242 12.21 -24.23 20.52
N LYS A 243 12.11 -25.31 19.71
CA LYS A 243 12.82 -25.42 18.43
C LYS A 243 12.46 -24.28 17.50
N LEU A 244 11.17 -24.04 17.31
CA LEU A 244 10.64 -22.98 16.45
C LEU A 244 11.16 -21.60 16.89
N LEU A 245 10.98 -21.23 18.15
CA LEU A 245 11.37 -19.91 18.62
C LEU A 245 12.89 -19.72 18.60
N HIS A 246 13.66 -20.71 19.01
CA HIS A 246 15.12 -20.63 19.02
C HIS A 246 15.68 -20.48 17.59
N CYS A 247 15.19 -21.27 16.65
CA CYS A 247 15.63 -21.21 15.26
C CYS A 247 15.11 -19.95 14.56
N PHE A 248 13.92 -19.47 14.93
CA PHE A 248 13.40 -18.20 14.45
C PHE A 248 14.25 -17.01 14.90
N VAL A 249 14.74 -17.01 16.15
CA VAL A 249 15.69 -16.02 16.65
C VAL A 249 16.98 -16.05 15.83
N TRP A 250 17.53 -17.24 15.57
CA TRP A 250 18.72 -17.39 14.71
C TRP A 250 18.48 -16.81 13.31
N GLY A 251 17.34 -17.12 12.68
CA GLY A 251 16.98 -16.61 11.36
C GLY A 251 16.82 -15.08 11.34
N LEU A 252 16.16 -14.51 12.35
CA LEU A 252 15.98 -13.05 12.48
C LEU A 252 17.31 -12.32 12.63
N GLN A 253 18.22 -12.83 13.47
CA GLN A 253 19.53 -12.21 13.69
C GLN A 253 20.33 -12.13 12.38
N ASN A 254 20.41 -13.24 11.65
CA ASN A 254 21.19 -13.32 10.42
C ASN A 254 20.57 -12.55 9.26
N LEU A 255 19.24 -12.55 9.09
CA LEU A 255 18.60 -11.73 8.06
C LEU A 255 18.63 -10.22 8.37
N SER A 256 18.72 -9.84 9.64
CA SER A 256 18.85 -8.43 10.04
C SER A 256 20.26 -7.87 9.84
N ASN A 257 21.23 -8.71 9.45
CA ASN A 257 22.66 -8.41 9.60
C ASN A 257 23.05 -7.98 11.04
N LEU A 258 22.30 -8.46 12.05
CA LEU A 258 22.60 -8.27 13.48
C LEU A 258 23.32 -9.51 14.06
N GLY A 259 23.40 -10.60 13.31
CA GLY A 259 24.16 -11.79 13.65
C GLY A 259 25.66 -11.52 13.60
N HIS A 260 26.41 -12.14 14.52
CA HIS A 260 27.88 -12.22 14.46
C HIS A 260 28.35 -12.76 13.10
N ASP A 261 29.62 -12.52 12.76
CA ASP A 261 30.27 -13.09 11.58
C ASP A 261 29.90 -14.58 11.44
N LEU A 262 29.11 -14.91 10.41
CA LEU A 262 28.80 -16.29 10.05
C LEU A 262 30.12 -16.96 9.65
N GLN A 263 30.80 -17.55 10.62
CA GLN A 263 32.01 -18.32 10.40
C GLN A 263 31.62 -19.60 9.67
N SER A 264 31.68 -19.54 8.34
CA SER A 264 31.44 -20.71 7.51
C SER A 264 32.62 -21.68 7.60
N GLY A 265 32.29 -22.97 7.64
CA GLY A 265 33.27 -24.05 7.49
C GLY A 265 33.79 -24.17 6.06
N SER A 266 34.58 -25.22 5.81
CA SER A 266 35.16 -25.53 4.49
C SER A 266 34.18 -26.23 3.52
N ASP A 267 32.92 -26.39 3.90
CA ASP A 267 31.93 -27.13 3.13
C ASP A 267 31.22 -26.29 2.07
N VAL A 268 31.07 -26.86 0.87
CA VAL A 268 30.49 -26.16 -0.27
C VAL A 268 29.00 -25.82 -0.05
N TRP A 269 28.21 -26.75 0.50
CA TRP A 269 26.77 -26.54 0.70
C TRP A 269 26.48 -25.55 1.82
N GLU A 270 27.28 -25.58 2.89
CA GLU A 270 27.24 -24.59 3.96
C GLU A 270 27.52 -23.18 3.41
N ASN A 271 28.57 -23.02 2.61
CA ASN A 271 28.91 -21.74 2.00
C ASN A 271 27.80 -21.22 1.07
N ILE A 272 27.20 -22.09 0.25
CA ILE A 272 26.04 -21.72 -0.59
C ILE A 272 24.86 -21.26 0.28
N PHE A 273 24.57 -21.96 1.39
CA PHE A 273 23.50 -21.59 2.31
C PHE A 273 23.76 -20.22 2.97
N VAL A 274 24.98 -19.96 3.43
CA VAL A 274 25.38 -18.65 3.98
C VAL A 274 25.19 -17.53 2.95
N ILE A 275 25.62 -17.73 1.71
CA ILE A 275 25.43 -16.76 0.62
C ILE A 275 23.94 -16.46 0.41
N LEU A 276 23.07 -17.48 0.44
CA LEU A 276 21.62 -17.31 0.30
C LEU A 276 21.02 -16.53 1.49
N VAL A 277 21.45 -16.80 2.72
CA VAL A 277 20.98 -16.07 3.92
C VAL A 277 21.38 -14.61 3.83
N VAL A 278 22.66 -14.30 3.57
CA VAL A 278 23.17 -12.93 3.53
C VAL A 278 22.54 -12.12 2.38
N SER A 279 22.48 -12.70 1.17
CA SER A 279 21.86 -12.03 0.01
C SER A 279 20.37 -11.77 0.21
N SER A 280 19.63 -12.73 0.78
CA SER A 280 18.22 -12.57 1.12
C SER A 280 18.01 -11.54 2.23
N GLY A 281 18.85 -11.55 3.27
CA GLY A 281 18.82 -10.59 4.37
C GLY A 281 18.97 -9.16 3.87
N PHE A 282 20.00 -8.91 3.05
CA PHE A 282 20.20 -7.62 2.41
C PHE A 282 18.99 -7.17 1.58
N LEU A 283 18.45 -8.05 0.74
CA LEU A 283 17.28 -7.75 -0.09
C LEU A 283 16.05 -7.38 0.74
N PHE A 284 15.66 -8.22 1.71
CA PHE A 284 14.47 -7.98 2.51
C PHE A 284 14.62 -6.75 3.41
N PHE A 285 15.80 -6.54 3.99
CA PHE A 285 16.07 -5.38 4.84
C PHE A 285 16.04 -4.07 4.03
N ALA A 286 16.62 -4.05 2.83
CA ALA A 286 16.56 -2.91 1.93
C ALA A 286 15.11 -2.59 1.50
N LEU A 287 14.30 -3.61 1.20
CA LEU A 287 12.88 -3.45 0.88
C LEU A 287 12.08 -2.90 2.05
N LEU A 288 12.38 -3.31 3.28
CA LEU A 288 11.74 -2.79 4.48
C LEU A 288 12.07 -1.32 4.71
N ILE A 289 13.37 -0.98 4.73
CA ILE A 289 13.82 0.40 4.93
C ILE A 289 13.30 1.31 3.84
N GLY A 290 13.43 0.93 2.56
CA GLY A 290 13.00 1.76 1.43
C GLY A 290 11.50 2.09 1.48
N ASN A 291 10.66 1.09 1.76
CA ASN A 291 9.21 1.30 1.86
C ASN A 291 8.81 2.06 3.13
N MET A 292 9.49 1.82 4.25
CA MET A 292 9.29 2.58 5.48
C MET A 292 9.69 4.05 5.30
N GLN A 293 10.79 4.33 4.60
CA GLN A 293 11.24 5.69 4.30
C GLN A 293 10.23 6.45 3.45
N ILE A 294 9.69 5.83 2.39
CA ILE A 294 8.64 6.46 1.55
C ILE A 294 7.39 6.79 2.39
N TYR A 295 7.00 5.89 3.28
CA TYR A 295 5.86 6.11 4.17
C TYR A 295 6.12 7.26 5.16
N LEU A 296 7.26 7.24 5.83
CA LEU A 296 7.67 8.29 6.77
C LEU A 296 7.84 9.64 6.06
N GLN A 297 8.42 9.68 4.86
CA GLN A 297 8.52 10.89 4.04
C GLN A 297 7.13 11.47 3.75
N SER A 298 6.16 10.65 3.36
CA SER A 298 4.81 11.15 3.09
C SER A 298 4.12 11.72 4.34
N ARG A 299 4.30 11.11 5.51
CA ARG A 299 3.78 11.64 6.78
C ARG A 299 4.54 12.89 7.23
N THR A 300 5.85 12.91 7.07
CA THR A 300 6.68 14.06 7.46
C THR A 300 6.47 15.26 6.57
N VAL A 301 6.24 15.10 5.25
CA VAL A 301 5.82 16.21 4.37
C VAL A 301 4.50 16.79 4.88
N ARG A 302 3.49 15.95 5.11
CA ARG A 302 2.19 16.40 5.64
C ARG A 302 2.34 17.10 7.00
N LEU A 303 3.19 16.56 7.90
CA LEU A 303 3.50 17.17 9.20
C LEU A 303 4.27 18.48 9.07
N LYS A 304 5.23 18.59 8.14
CA LYS A 304 5.98 19.82 7.87
C LYS A 304 5.07 20.90 7.29
N GLU A 305 4.19 20.58 6.34
CA GLU A 305 3.15 21.51 5.89
C GLU A 305 2.25 21.95 7.03
N MET A 306 1.95 21.03 7.94
CA MET A 306 1.15 21.28 9.13
C MET A 306 1.87 22.10 10.22
N THR A 307 3.20 22.07 10.34
CA THR A 307 3.90 22.65 11.49
C THR A 307 4.88 23.75 11.14
N VAL A 308 5.50 23.68 9.95
CA VAL A 308 6.57 24.56 9.50
C VAL A 308 6.03 25.72 8.66
N LYS A 309 5.18 25.47 7.65
CA LYS A 309 4.55 26.55 6.85
C LYS A 309 3.88 27.64 7.71
N PRO A 310 3.13 27.32 8.79
CA PRO A 310 2.54 28.36 9.64
C PRO A 310 3.58 29.23 10.35
N ARG A 311 4.73 28.65 10.72
CA ARG A 311 5.84 29.34 11.39
C ARG A 311 6.60 30.23 10.41
N GLU A 312 6.86 29.75 9.20
CA GLU A 312 7.46 30.56 8.12
C GLU A 312 6.62 31.81 7.80
N ILE A 313 5.28 31.68 7.82
CA ILE A 313 4.37 32.83 7.64
C ILE A 313 4.41 33.79 8.84
N GLU A 314 4.61 33.28 10.06
CA GLU A 314 4.73 34.10 11.29
C GLU A 314 6.08 34.83 11.38
N GLU A 315 7.13 34.25 10.80
CA GLU A 315 8.47 34.84 10.68
C GLU A 315 8.60 35.74 9.45
N TRP A 316 7.59 35.78 8.57
CA TRP A 316 7.58 36.63 7.39
C TRP A 316 7.51 38.10 7.81
N LYS A 317 8.57 38.88 7.53
CA LYS A 317 8.70 40.29 7.96
C LYS A 317 7.46 41.18 7.71
N PRO A 318 6.76 41.10 6.56
CA PRO A 318 5.53 41.86 6.34
C PRO A 318 4.40 41.47 7.29
N PHE A 319 4.31 40.21 7.70
CA PHE A 319 3.32 39.72 8.65
C PHE A 319 3.54 40.29 10.06
N GLN A 320 4.79 40.53 10.46
CA GLN A 320 5.13 41.14 11.75
C GLN A 320 4.71 42.61 11.84
N ASN A 321 4.55 43.28 10.70
CA ASN A 321 4.10 44.67 10.61
C ASN A 321 2.57 44.82 10.70
N LEU A 322 1.80 43.72 10.72
CA LEU A 322 0.35 43.74 10.92
C LEU A 322 -0.02 44.11 12.37
N SER A 323 -1.17 44.74 12.58
CA SER A 323 -1.64 45.08 13.93
C SER A 323 -1.86 43.83 14.78
N ALA A 324 -1.59 43.92 16.10
CA ALA A 324 -1.67 42.77 17.01
C ALA A 324 -3.07 42.12 17.02
N ASN A 325 -4.13 42.90 16.81
CA ASN A 325 -5.51 42.41 16.74
C ASN A 325 -5.73 41.54 15.49
N LEU A 326 -5.23 41.97 14.32
CA LEU A 326 -5.28 41.20 13.07
C LEU A 326 -4.44 39.92 13.15
N GLN A 327 -3.25 39.98 13.77
CA GLN A 327 -2.42 38.80 13.98
C GLN A 327 -3.13 37.77 14.88
N GLN A 328 -3.86 38.22 15.89
CA GLN A 328 -4.58 37.35 16.83
C GLN A 328 -5.84 36.76 16.20
N GLU A 329 -6.57 37.52 15.38
CA GLU A 329 -7.68 37.00 14.57
C GLU A 329 -7.21 35.95 13.56
N MET A 330 -6.12 36.21 12.82
CA MET A 330 -5.55 35.23 11.88
C MET A 330 -5.04 33.96 12.59
N LYS A 331 -4.45 34.07 13.78
CA LYS A 331 -4.05 32.93 14.61
C LYS A 331 -5.25 32.09 15.07
N LYS A 332 -6.41 32.73 15.30
CA LYS A 332 -7.67 32.07 15.64
C LYS A 332 -8.34 31.43 14.42
N TYR A 333 -8.16 32.01 13.23
CA TYR A 333 -8.71 31.51 11.96
C TYR A 333 -7.89 30.37 11.32
N LYS A 334 -6.57 30.34 11.52
CA LYS A 334 -5.64 29.30 10.99
C LYS A 334 -6.08 27.86 11.30
N PRO A 335 -6.45 27.50 12.55
CA PRO A 335 -6.96 26.17 12.89
C PRO A 335 -8.32 25.85 12.24
N TYR A 336 -9.13 26.88 11.99
CA TYR A 336 -10.46 26.76 11.39
C TYR A 336 -10.37 26.41 9.90
N ILE A 337 -9.59 27.17 9.12
CA ILE A 337 -9.28 26.87 7.71
C ILE A 337 -8.69 25.45 7.60
N ARG A 338 -7.75 25.11 8.48
CA ARG A 338 -7.03 23.83 8.48
C ARG A 338 -7.87 22.59 8.84
N ARG A 339 -8.96 22.76 9.59
CA ARG A 339 -9.95 21.68 9.83
C ARG A 339 -10.94 21.54 8.65
N LYS A 340 -11.20 22.62 7.91
CA LYS A 340 -12.14 22.68 6.78
C LYS A 340 -11.49 22.38 5.41
N THR A 341 -10.17 22.42 5.26
CA THR A 341 -9.40 22.00 4.04
C THR A 341 -9.51 20.50 3.69
N ASN A 342 -10.48 19.77 4.23
CA ASN A 342 -10.95 18.53 3.59
C ASN A 342 -11.74 18.82 2.30
N HIS A 343 -11.97 20.08 1.95
CA HIS A 343 -12.55 20.48 0.68
C HIS A 343 -11.52 20.42 -0.46
N ILE A 344 -12.00 19.94 -1.60
CA ILE A 344 -11.21 19.77 -2.82
C ILE A 344 -10.93 21.17 -3.38
N ASP A 345 -9.67 21.57 -3.42
CA ASP A 345 -9.24 22.77 -4.12
C ASP A 345 -9.48 22.57 -5.62
N ILE A 346 -10.61 23.09 -6.13
CA ILE A 346 -11.07 22.91 -7.52
C ILE A 346 -10.04 23.49 -8.49
N GLU A 347 -9.37 24.59 -8.13
CA GLU A 347 -8.34 25.21 -8.96
C GLU A 347 -7.11 24.29 -9.08
N ASN A 348 -6.62 23.77 -7.94
CA ASN A 348 -5.52 22.81 -7.94
C ASN A 348 -5.91 21.48 -8.62
N LEU A 349 -7.15 21.01 -8.46
CA LEU A 349 -7.65 19.82 -9.15
C LEU A 349 -7.69 20.01 -10.67
N LEU A 350 -8.20 21.14 -11.16
CA LEU A 350 -8.26 21.45 -12.59
C LEU A 350 -6.86 21.65 -13.20
N ASN A 351 -5.91 22.22 -12.44
CA ASN A 351 -4.53 22.40 -12.89
C ASN A 351 -3.73 21.08 -12.99
N ASN A 352 -4.12 20.04 -12.24
CA ASN A 352 -3.46 18.73 -12.26
C ASN A 352 -4.03 17.76 -13.32
N ILE A 353 -5.11 18.14 -14.00
CA ILE A 353 -5.77 17.34 -15.04
C ILE A 353 -5.30 17.83 -16.43
N PRO A 354 -5.18 16.96 -17.46
CA PRO A 354 -4.85 17.39 -18.81
C PRO A 354 -5.77 18.51 -19.29
N LYS A 355 -5.21 19.57 -19.89
CA LYS A 355 -5.92 20.81 -20.26
C LYS A 355 -7.25 20.56 -20.98
N GLU A 356 -7.27 19.64 -21.96
CA GLU A 356 -8.48 19.29 -22.71
C GLU A 356 -9.59 18.68 -21.85
N LEU A 357 -9.23 17.87 -20.84
CA LEU A 357 -10.19 17.27 -19.93
C LEU A 357 -10.65 18.28 -18.87
N GLY A 358 -9.74 19.13 -18.38
CA GLY A 358 -10.07 20.25 -17.50
C GLY A 358 -11.08 21.20 -18.13
N LYS A 359 -10.90 21.55 -19.42
CA LYS A 359 -11.86 22.36 -20.19
C LYS A 359 -13.24 21.74 -20.28
N LYS A 360 -13.33 20.43 -20.55
CA LYS A 360 -14.63 19.72 -20.60
C LYS A 360 -15.35 19.73 -19.26
N ILE A 361 -14.64 19.45 -18.16
CA ILE A 361 -15.21 19.47 -16.81
C ILE A 361 -15.68 20.88 -16.45
N LYS A 362 -14.83 21.87 -16.73
CA LYS A 362 -15.15 23.27 -16.51
C LYS A 362 -16.42 23.64 -17.26
N ARG A 363 -16.50 23.32 -18.55
CA ARG A 363 -17.69 23.50 -19.39
C ARG A 363 -18.94 22.91 -18.75
N GLU A 364 -18.92 21.63 -18.35
CA GLU A 364 -20.08 20.99 -17.71
C GLU A 364 -20.53 21.73 -16.44
N LEU A 365 -19.59 22.22 -15.63
CA LEU A 365 -19.89 22.94 -14.39
C LEU A 365 -20.35 24.38 -14.63
N CYS A 366 -19.75 25.14 -15.55
CA CYS A 366 -20.09 26.56 -15.79
C CYS A 366 -21.30 26.75 -16.69
N TRP A 367 -21.61 25.81 -17.59
CA TRP A 367 -22.57 26.04 -18.68
C TRP A 367 -23.97 26.40 -18.18
N HIS A 368 -24.46 25.68 -17.17
CA HIS A 368 -25.79 25.92 -16.61
C HIS A 368 -25.86 27.24 -15.82
N LEU A 369 -24.76 27.65 -15.18
CA LEU A 369 -24.65 28.91 -14.45
C LEU A 369 -24.62 30.11 -15.39
N LEU A 370 -23.79 30.07 -16.44
CA LEU A 370 -23.71 31.16 -17.43
C LEU A 370 -25.07 31.39 -18.10
N LYS A 371 -25.82 30.33 -18.41
CA LYS A 371 -27.17 30.45 -19.01
C LYS A 371 -28.21 31.06 -18.08
N LYS A 372 -27.94 31.27 -16.78
CA LYS A 372 -28.86 32.00 -15.92
C LYS A 372 -28.90 33.49 -16.27
N VAL A 373 -27.79 34.07 -16.71
CA VAL A 373 -27.70 35.44 -17.22
C VAL A 373 -28.52 35.56 -18.50
N HIS A 374 -29.47 36.50 -18.53
CA HIS A 374 -30.47 36.60 -19.60
C HIS A 374 -29.80 36.84 -20.96
N GLU A 375 -28.81 37.71 -20.99
CA GLU A 375 -28.04 38.13 -22.15
C GLU A 375 -27.21 36.97 -22.72
N PHE A 376 -26.71 36.09 -21.86
CA PHE A 376 -25.87 34.96 -22.28
C PHE A 376 -26.67 33.82 -22.93
N ARG A 377 -28.00 33.76 -22.70
CA ARG A 377 -28.87 32.73 -23.32
C ARG A 377 -28.94 32.84 -24.83
N MET A 378 -28.78 34.05 -25.36
CA MET A 378 -28.89 34.34 -26.79
C MET A 378 -27.54 34.29 -27.51
N LEU A 379 -26.45 34.02 -26.80
CA LEU A 379 -25.12 33.89 -27.38
C LEU A 379 -24.98 32.57 -28.14
N LYS A 380 -24.14 32.59 -29.19
CA LYS A 380 -23.73 31.37 -29.90
C LYS A 380 -22.94 30.46 -28.94
N GLU A 381 -23.08 29.14 -29.13
CA GLU A 381 -22.38 28.15 -28.29
C GLU A 381 -20.87 28.39 -28.24
N GLU A 382 -20.25 28.79 -29.36
CA GLU A 382 -18.82 29.13 -29.42
C GLU A 382 -18.42 30.28 -28.48
N THR A 383 -19.26 31.29 -28.35
CA THR A 383 -19.01 32.43 -27.46
C THR A 383 -19.21 32.03 -26.00
N LEU A 384 -20.20 31.18 -25.73
CA LEU A 384 -20.44 30.65 -24.40
C LEU A 384 -19.30 29.72 -23.95
N ASP A 385 -18.75 28.92 -24.86
CA ASP A 385 -17.55 28.10 -24.64
C ASP A 385 -16.33 28.97 -24.29
N ALA A 386 -16.12 30.07 -25.01
CA ALA A 386 -15.04 31.02 -24.71
C ALA A 386 -15.19 31.66 -23.33
N LEU A 387 -16.42 32.02 -22.93
CA LEU A 387 -16.69 32.52 -21.58
C LEU A 387 -16.41 31.45 -20.52
N CYS A 388 -16.83 30.21 -20.75
CA CYS A 388 -16.53 29.08 -19.87
C CYS A 388 -15.01 28.87 -19.69
N ASP A 389 -14.21 29.11 -20.73
CA ASP A 389 -12.74 29.07 -20.65
C ASP A 389 -12.15 30.19 -19.77
N CYS A 390 -12.82 31.33 -19.65
CA CYS A 390 -12.37 32.48 -18.86
C CYS A 390 -12.72 32.40 -17.36
N VAL A 391 -13.79 31.70 -16.99
CA VAL A 391 -14.26 31.62 -15.59
C VAL A 391 -13.19 31.08 -14.63
N LYS A 392 -13.03 31.61 -13.43
CA LYS A 392 -12.06 31.10 -12.43
C LYS A 392 -12.79 30.50 -11.22
N PRO A 393 -12.45 29.28 -10.77
CA PRO A 393 -12.97 28.76 -9.52
C PRO A 393 -12.45 29.62 -8.36
N THR A 394 -13.35 30.04 -7.46
CA THR A 394 -13.03 30.85 -6.29
C THR A 394 -13.71 30.32 -5.06
N PHE A 395 -13.09 30.54 -3.91
CA PHE A 395 -13.59 30.07 -2.62
C PHE A 395 -13.65 31.23 -1.63
N PHE A 396 -14.82 31.43 -1.04
CA PHE A 396 -15.02 32.42 0.03
C PHE A 396 -15.30 31.71 1.34
N THR A 397 -14.59 32.13 2.39
CA THR A 397 -14.83 31.63 3.74
C THR A 397 -16.09 32.25 4.32
N GLU A 398 -16.78 31.51 5.18
CA GLU A 398 -17.85 32.04 6.04
C GLU A 398 -17.45 33.37 6.70
N HIS A 399 -18.38 34.33 6.74
CA HIS A 399 -18.24 35.72 7.17
C HIS A 399 -17.25 36.58 6.37
N ALA A 400 -16.76 36.12 5.22
CA ALA A 400 -15.97 36.98 4.34
C ALA A 400 -16.87 38.01 3.65
N HIS A 401 -16.48 39.28 3.75
CA HIS A 401 -17.02 40.33 2.90
C HIS A 401 -16.40 40.21 1.51
N ILE A 402 -17.24 39.99 0.51
CA ILE A 402 -16.80 39.79 -0.87
C ILE A 402 -16.70 41.14 -1.58
N ILE A 403 -17.80 41.91 -1.60
CA ILE A 403 -17.89 43.26 -2.17
C ILE A 403 -18.57 44.16 -1.14
N ARG A 404 -18.09 45.39 -0.94
CA ARG A 404 -18.74 46.38 -0.06
C ARG A 404 -19.53 47.38 -0.88
N GLU A 405 -20.54 47.98 -0.24
CA GLU A 405 -21.28 49.09 -0.84
C GLU A 405 -20.32 50.24 -1.19
N GLY A 406 -20.37 50.69 -2.44
CA GLY A 406 -19.47 51.70 -3.01
C GLY A 406 -18.26 51.13 -3.78
N ASP A 407 -17.94 49.85 -3.62
CA ASP A 407 -16.85 49.20 -4.36
C ASP A 407 -17.21 49.04 -5.85
N PRO A 408 -16.25 49.10 -6.78
CA PRO A 408 -16.50 48.83 -8.20
C PRO A 408 -16.91 47.37 -8.40
N ILE A 409 -17.93 47.13 -9.22
CA ILE A 409 -18.30 45.78 -9.69
C ILE A 409 -17.42 45.45 -10.90
N ASP A 410 -16.31 44.76 -10.67
CA ASP A 410 -15.33 44.35 -11.70
C ASP A 410 -15.30 42.82 -11.93
N GLU A 411 -16.09 42.06 -11.17
CA GLU A 411 -16.25 40.62 -11.34
C GLU A 411 -17.72 40.19 -11.25
N LEU A 412 -18.05 39.16 -12.03
CA LEU A 412 -19.35 38.49 -11.99
C LEU A 412 -19.20 37.16 -11.27
N ILE A 413 -19.96 36.97 -10.20
CA ILE A 413 -19.79 35.84 -9.27
C ILE A 413 -20.97 34.88 -9.42
N PHE A 414 -20.69 33.63 -9.74
CA PHE A 414 -21.68 32.54 -9.80
C PHE A 414 -21.51 31.63 -8.58
N VAL A 415 -22.55 31.48 -7.78
CA VAL A 415 -22.55 30.63 -6.59
C VAL A 415 -22.79 29.18 -7.02
N MET A 416 -21.81 28.29 -6.81
CA MET A 416 -21.98 26.86 -7.03
C MET A 416 -22.63 26.20 -5.82
N GLN A 417 -22.12 26.52 -4.63
CA GLN A 417 -22.58 25.96 -3.38
C GLN A 417 -22.36 26.95 -2.23
N GLY A 418 -23.37 27.14 -1.39
CA GLY A 418 -23.34 27.98 -0.21
C GLY A 418 -24.24 29.21 -0.33
N ASN A 419 -24.37 29.95 0.77
CA ASN A 419 -25.33 31.05 0.87
C ASN A 419 -24.62 32.40 1.03
N LEU A 420 -25.00 33.38 0.22
CA LEU A 420 -24.61 34.78 0.42
C LEU A 420 -25.77 35.56 1.02
N TRP A 421 -25.43 36.58 1.81
CA TRP A 421 -26.36 37.66 2.11
C TRP A 421 -25.95 38.94 1.38
N THR A 422 -26.95 39.75 1.04
CA THR A 422 -26.71 41.13 0.57
C THR A 422 -27.48 42.11 1.44
N TYR A 423 -26.84 43.23 1.80
CA TYR A 423 -27.43 44.28 2.62
C TYR A 423 -26.88 45.67 2.25
N SER A 424 -27.68 46.73 2.35
CA SER A 424 -27.21 48.14 2.23
C SER A 424 -27.16 48.80 3.61
N PHE A 425 -26.17 49.67 3.84
CA PHE A 425 -26.03 50.44 5.08
C PHE A 425 -27.17 51.45 5.28
N ASN A 426 -27.75 51.98 4.19
CA ASN A 426 -28.87 52.91 4.26
C ASN A 426 -30.17 52.24 4.74
N ASP A 427 -30.33 50.93 4.48
CA ASP A 427 -31.43 50.12 5.01
C ASP A 427 -31.26 49.74 6.50
N LEU A 428 -30.06 49.93 7.06
CA LEU A 428 -29.78 49.61 8.47
C LEU A 428 -30.28 50.70 9.44
N THR A 429 -30.50 51.93 8.95
CA THR A 429 -30.88 53.09 9.77
C THR A 429 -32.38 53.39 9.78
N ASN A 430 -33.13 52.93 8.77
CA ASN A 430 -34.58 53.12 8.69
C ASN A 430 -35.33 51.81 9.01
N GLY A 431 -35.96 51.75 10.18
CA GLY A 431 -36.55 50.54 10.79
C GLY A 431 -37.76 49.88 10.10
N SER A 432 -37.92 49.93 8.77
CA SER A 432 -38.99 49.21 8.06
C SER A 432 -38.46 47.98 7.33
N THR A 433 -38.89 46.78 7.77
CA THR A 433 -38.80 45.48 7.08
C THR A 433 -37.50 45.19 6.34
N ARG A 434 -36.56 44.54 7.04
CA ARG A 434 -35.30 43.96 6.52
C ARG A 434 -35.53 43.18 5.21
N LYS A 435 -35.32 43.80 4.05
CA LYS A 435 -35.11 43.06 2.79
C LYS A 435 -33.64 42.63 2.76
N ARG A 436 -33.37 41.48 3.40
CA ARG A 436 -32.14 40.74 3.17
C ARG A 436 -32.41 39.82 1.98
N ASP A 437 -31.79 40.11 0.85
CA ASP A 437 -31.85 39.20 -0.29
C ASP A 437 -30.80 38.11 -0.06
N HIS A 438 -31.28 36.87 -0.01
CA HIS A 438 -30.46 35.67 0.06
C HIS A 438 -30.15 35.24 -1.37
N LEU A 439 -28.86 35.06 -1.69
CA LEU A 439 -28.48 34.34 -2.91
C LEU A 439 -28.19 32.90 -2.48
N GLU A 440 -28.92 31.97 -3.06
CA GLU A 440 -28.80 30.54 -2.79
C GLU A 440 -28.00 29.86 -3.91
N ASP A 441 -27.84 28.54 -3.81
CA ASP A 441 -27.12 27.74 -4.79
C ASP A 441 -27.57 28.05 -6.23
N SER A 442 -26.59 28.18 -7.12
CA SER A 442 -26.74 28.54 -8.53
C SER A 442 -27.09 30.01 -8.80
N ASP A 443 -27.26 30.90 -7.83
CA ASP A 443 -27.50 32.32 -8.13
C ASP A 443 -26.21 33.06 -8.52
N PHE A 444 -26.35 34.27 -9.08
CA PHE A 444 -25.20 35.07 -9.49
C PHE A 444 -25.34 36.54 -9.10
N TYR A 445 -24.20 37.20 -8.94
CA TYR A 445 -24.10 38.61 -8.59
C TYR A 445 -23.24 39.36 -9.62
N GLY A 446 -23.54 40.65 -9.85
CA GLY A 446 -22.81 41.52 -10.76
C GLY A 446 -23.42 41.59 -12.16
N ALA A 447 -24.74 41.43 -12.27
CA ALA A 447 -25.45 41.51 -13.57
C ALA A 447 -25.18 42.84 -14.30
N GLU A 448 -24.96 43.92 -13.55
CA GLU A 448 -24.62 45.25 -14.05
C GLU A 448 -23.33 45.26 -14.89
N LEU A 449 -22.42 44.30 -14.64
CA LEU A 449 -21.18 44.16 -15.41
C LEU A 449 -21.43 43.67 -16.84
N VAL A 450 -22.51 42.91 -17.05
CA VAL A 450 -22.91 42.43 -18.39
C VAL A 450 -23.35 43.59 -19.27
N ASP A 451 -24.17 44.49 -18.72
CA ASP A 451 -24.60 45.71 -19.40
C ASP A 451 -23.42 46.63 -19.72
N TRP A 452 -22.43 46.70 -18.82
CA TRP A 452 -21.20 47.45 -19.05
C TRP A 452 -20.39 46.87 -20.21
N ALA A 453 -20.26 45.55 -20.30
CA ALA A 453 -19.49 44.90 -21.37
C ALA A 453 -20.15 44.99 -22.75
N LEU A 454 -21.49 45.07 -22.81
CA LEU A 454 -22.26 45.19 -24.06
C LEU A 454 -22.30 46.61 -24.62
N ARG A 455 -22.19 47.63 -23.75
CA ARG A 455 -22.04 49.02 -24.18
C ARG A 455 -20.58 49.23 -24.54
N ASP A 456 -20.30 49.73 -25.74
CA ASP A 456 -18.96 49.98 -26.30
C ASP A 456 -18.23 51.10 -25.52
N CYS A 457 -18.00 50.89 -24.22
CA CYS A 457 -17.67 51.91 -23.22
C CYS A 457 -16.26 51.67 -22.68
N SER A 458 -15.27 52.16 -23.42
CA SER A 458 -13.87 52.20 -22.97
C SER A 458 -13.56 53.35 -21.99
N LEU A 459 -14.55 54.16 -21.61
CA LEU A 459 -14.33 55.47 -20.94
C LEU A 459 -15.13 55.72 -19.65
N PHE A 460 -15.94 54.77 -19.16
CA PHE A 460 -16.74 54.96 -17.94
C PHE A 460 -16.26 54.06 -16.79
N GLU A 461 -16.18 54.62 -15.58
CA GLU A 461 -15.92 53.93 -14.32
C GLU A 461 -16.89 52.75 -14.13
N PHE A 462 -16.41 51.66 -13.50
CA PHE A 462 -17.27 50.52 -13.14
C PHE A 462 -18.48 50.97 -12.31
N SER A 463 -19.61 50.31 -12.51
CA SER A 463 -20.79 50.49 -11.66
C SER A 463 -20.40 50.23 -10.21
N LYS A 464 -20.71 51.17 -9.32
CA LYS A 464 -20.46 50.99 -7.89
C LYS A 464 -21.54 50.13 -7.28
N SER A 465 -21.14 49.18 -6.45
CA SER A 465 -22.05 48.31 -5.74
C SER A 465 -22.98 49.10 -4.83
N THR A 466 -24.28 48.83 -4.90
CA THR A 466 -25.30 49.42 -4.03
C THR A 466 -25.51 48.64 -2.73
N LYS A 467 -24.88 47.47 -2.59
CA LYS A 467 -25.05 46.56 -1.45
C LYS A 467 -23.72 45.91 -1.05
N THR A 468 -23.55 45.66 0.24
CA THR A 468 -22.46 44.80 0.73
C THR A 468 -22.88 43.33 0.64
N ILE A 469 -21.96 42.49 0.17
CA ILE A 469 -22.11 41.05 0.06
C ILE A 469 -21.20 40.38 1.07
N GLU A 470 -21.74 39.42 1.83
CA GLU A 470 -20.92 38.55 2.66
C GLU A 470 -21.39 37.11 2.64
N ALA A 471 -20.44 36.21 2.89
CA ALA A 471 -20.66 34.78 2.92
C ALA A 471 -21.30 34.35 4.25
N LEU A 472 -22.49 33.73 4.22
CA LEU A 472 -23.12 33.14 5.41
C LEU A 472 -22.57 31.75 5.72
N THR A 473 -22.10 31.05 4.71
CA THR A 473 -21.45 29.74 4.81
C THR A 473 -20.11 29.80 4.11
N ASN A 474 -19.35 28.69 4.09
CA ASN A 474 -18.33 28.56 3.07
C ASN A 474 -19.00 28.55 1.69
N ILE A 475 -18.39 29.21 0.72
CA ILE A 475 -18.95 29.36 -0.62
C ILE A 475 -17.94 28.88 -1.64
N GLU A 476 -18.39 27.95 -2.47
CA GLU A 476 -17.73 27.61 -3.73
C GLU A 476 -18.40 28.43 -4.83
N ALA A 477 -17.58 29.16 -5.59
CA ALA A 477 -18.06 30.05 -6.63
C ALA A 477 -17.18 30.00 -7.87
N PHE A 478 -17.70 30.58 -8.93
CA PHE A 478 -17.01 30.84 -10.17
C PHE A 478 -17.03 32.35 -10.41
N THR A 479 -15.87 32.97 -10.64
CA THR A 479 -15.76 34.39 -10.97
C THR A 479 -15.41 34.59 -12.43
N LEU A 480 -15.99 35.62 -13.05
CA LEU A 480 -15.68 36.05 -14.40
C LEU A 480 -15.31 37.54 -14.35
N MET A 481 -14.06 37.86 -14.66
CA MET A 481 -13.56 39.23 -14.57
C MET A 481 -14.08 40.09 -15.72
N ALA A 482 -14.23 41.39 -15.47
CA ALA A 482 -14.61 42.40 -16.45
C ALA A 482 -13.73 42.38 -17.71
N ASP A 483 -12.41 42.27 -17.53
CA ASP A 483 -11.44 42.25 -18.62
C ASP A 483 -11.64 41.02 -19.52
N ASP A 484 -11.81 39.85 -18.91
CA ASP A 484 -12.04 38.58 -19.63
C ASP A 484 -13.36 38.63 -20.41
N LEU A 485 -14.42 39.16 -19.79
CA LEU A 485 -15.72 39.38 -20.42
C LEU A 485 -15.57 40.29 -21.65
N LYS A 486 -14.88 41.43 -21.49
CA LYS A 486 -14.66 42.41 -22.55
C LYS A 486 -13.85 41.87 -23.71
N ILE A 487 -12.82 41.06 -23.46
CA ILE A 487 -12.03 40.41 -24.51
C ILE A 487 -12.93 39.54 -25.40
N VAL A 488 -13.75 38.68 -24.78
CA VAL A 488 -14.63 37.76 -25.53
C VAL A 488 -15.68 38.52 -26.35
N PHE A 489 -16.25 39.60 -25.82
CA PHE A 489 -17.23 40.42 -26.54
C PHE A 489 -16.59 41.26 -27.66
N ASN A 490 -15.44 41.89 -27.42
CA ASN A 490 -14.76 42.74 -28.40
C ASN A 490 -14.22 41.95 -29.60
N GLU A 491 -13.64 40.76 -29.38
CA GLU A 491 -13.19 39.90 -30.49
C GLU A 491 -14.35 39.57 -31.45
N LYS A 492 -15.54 39.32 -30.91
CA LYS A 492 -16.72 38.95 -31.70
C LYS A 492 -17.44 40.15 -32.33
N MET A 493 -17.50 41.29 -31.65
CA MET A 493 -17.99 42.56 -32.20
C MET A 493 -17.15 42.99 -33.41
N ASN A 494 -15.82 42.87 -33.32
CA ASN A 494 -14.92 43.15 -34.43
C ASN A 494 -15.10 42.18 -35.60
N GLN A 495 -15.32 40.89 -35.34
CA GLN A 495 -15.65 39.91 -36.39
C GLN A 495 -16.99 40.23 -37.08
N ALA A 496 -18.03 40.58 -36.32
CA ALA A 496 -19.34 40.96 -36.87
C ALA A 496 -19.27 42.25 -37.70
N ALA A 497 -18.55 43.27 -37.21
CA ALA A 497 -18.32 44.52 -37.94
C ALA A 497 -17.55 44.27 -39.26
N LEU A 498 -16.55 43.39 -39.24
CA LEU A 498 -15.81 43.00 -40.45
C LEU A 498 -16.71 42.32 -41.48
N VAL A 499 -17.59 41.41 -41.05
CA VAL A 499 -18.56 40.74 -41.92
C VAL A 499 -19.56 41.72 -42.52
N ILE A 500 -20.07 42.66 -41.72
CA ILE A 500 -20.99 43.71 -42.20
C ILE A 500 -20.27 44.64 -43.18
N GLN A 501 -19.04 45.08 -42.89
CA GLN A 501 -18.25 45.90 -43.82
C GLN A 501 -17.97 45.18 -45.14
N LEU A 502 -17.67 43.88 -45.09
CA LEU A 502 -17.48 43.05 -46.28
C LEU A 502 -18.78 42.91 -47.09
N ALA A 503 -19.91 42.70 -46.42
CA ALA A 503 -21.22 42.65 -47.06
C ALA A 503 -21.62 44.00 -47.67
N TRP A 504 -21.36 45.10 -46.98
CA TRP A 504 -21.65 46.46 -47.45
C TRP A 504 -20.79 46.83 -48.66
N ARG A 505 -19.49 46.48 -48.65
CA ARG A 505 -18.59 46.61 -49.82
C ARG A 505 -19.03 45.75 -51.01
N HIS A 506 -19.72 44.64 -50.77
CA HIS A 506 -20.24 43.79 -51.84
C HIS A 506 -21.54 44.33 -52.45
N TYR A 507 -22.34 45.07 -51.67
CA TYR A 507 -23.60 45.69 -52.11
C TYR A 507 -23.41 47.08 -52.76
N THR A 508 -22.25 47.71 -52.56
CA THR A 508 -21.92 49.05 -53.10
C THR A 508 -21.00 49.01 -54.33
N ARG A 509 -20.73 47.81 -54.85
CA ARG A 509 -20.24 47.57 -56.22
C ARG A 509 -21.39 47.06 -57.07
#